data_AF-A0A150FZL6-F1
#
_entry.id   AF-A0A150FZL6-F1
#
_cell.length_a   1.000
_cell.length_b   1.000
_cell.length_c   1.000
_cell.angle_alpha   90.00
_cell.angle_beta   90.00
_cell.angle_gamma   90.00
#
_symmetry.space_group_name_H-M   'P 1'
#
loop_
_entity.id
_entity.type
_entity.pdbx_description
1 polymer ?
#
loop_
_entity_poly.entity_id
_entity_poly.type
_entity_poly.pdbx_seq_one_letter_code
_entity_poly.pdbx_strand_id
1 'polypeptide(L)'
;MATPRWVVANFSQSPAPTGSRVSAVLLYVISLDPALASPITSVSLLVRAQGSVVTVAVPVYLASNGGNSTTTRSLACPALNRLAVNSSTLVIAGSGLGLASFRASTVVGVRVDVTSAAVANKQQLPQVAAIGLQLA
;
A
#
# COMPACT_ATOMS: atom_id res chain seq x y z
N MET A 1 -9.54 -21.91 -4.56
CA MET A 1 -9.28 -20.47 -4.77
C MET A 1 -9.06 -19.83 -3.41
N ALA A 2 -7.88 -19.26 -3.14
CA ALA A 2 -7.62 -18.60 -1.85
C ALA A 2 -8.40 -17.28 -1.80
N THR A 3 -9.20 -17.07 -0.76
CA THR A 3 -9.93 -15.82 -0.53
C THR A 3 -8.93 -14.66 -0.46
N PRO A 4 -9.13 -13.56 -1.21
CA PRO A 4 -8.27 -12.38 -1.12
C PRO A 4 -8.20 -11.91 0.33
N ARG A 5 -6.98 -11.75 0.86
CA ARG A 5 -6.76 -11.22 2.20
C ARG A 5 -6.17 -9.82 2.09
N TRP A 6 -7.01 -8.83 2.27
CA TRP A 6 -6.63 -7.43 2.25
C TRP A 6 -7.45 -6.63 3.25
N VAL A 7 -6.89 -5.50 3.65
CA VAL A 7 -7.59 -4.47 4.43
C VAL A 7 -7.50 -3.14 3.68
N VAL A 8 -8.55 -2.34 3.77
CA VAL A 8 -8.58 -0.99 3.19
C VAL A 8 -8.84 0.02 4.29
N ALA A 9 -7.97 1.02 4.39
CA ALA A 9 -8.22 2.24 5.12
C ALA A 9 -8.75 3.29 4.14
N ASN A 10 -10.03 3.64 4.26
CA ASN A 10 -10.65 4.69 3.43
C ASN A 10 -10.42 6.07 4.05
N PHE A 11 -10.24 7.08 3.21
CA PHE A 11 -10.13 8.47 3.62
C PHE A 11 -11.34 9.26 3.13
N SER A 12 -12.04 9.93 4.04
CA SER A 12 -13.24 10.73 3.77
C SER A 12 -13.07 12.21 4.11
N GLN A 13 -11.83 12.67 4.32
CA GLN A 13 -11.54 14.06 4.66
C GLN A 13 -11.90 15.02 3.52
N SER A 14 -12.35 16.22 3.88
CA SER A 14 -12.63 17.32 2.95
C SER A 14 -11.75 18.52 3.30
N PRO A 15 -10.95 19.06 2.35
CA PRO A 15 -10.81 18.60 0.97
C PRO A 15 -10.09 17.25 0.86
N ALA A 16 -10.48 16.43 -0.11
CA ALA A 16 -9.84 15.14 -0.35
C ALA A 16 -8.42 15.32 -0.90
N PRO A 17 -7.43 14.53 -0.45
CA PRO A 17 -6.07 14.63 -0.95
C PRO A 17 -5.99 14.11 -2.38
N THR A 18 -5.17 14.75 -3.21
CA THR A 18 -4.87 14.29 -4.57
C THR A 18 -3.54 13.59 -4.64
N GLY A 19 -3.30 12.80 -5.69
CA GLY A 19 -2.00 12.14 -5.90
C GLY A 19 -0.82 13.10 -5.96
N SER A 20 -1.03 14.36 -6.36
CA SER A 20 0.00 15.41 -6.34
C SER A 20 0.41 15.86 -4.94
N ARG A 21 -0.45 15.66 -3.93
CA ARG A 21 -0.23 16.11 -2.56
C ARG A 21 0.27 15.01 -1.62
N VAL A 22 0.26 13.75 -2.03
CA VAL A 22 0.69 12.64 -1.18
C VAL A 22 2.17 12.35 -1.43
N SER A 23 3.01 12.55 -0.42
CA SER A 23 4.44 12.24 -0.48
C SER A 23 4.75 10.81 -0.04
N ALA A 24 3.99 10.28 0.92
CA ALA A 24 4.20 8.93 1.45
C ALA A 24 2.91 8.33 2.04
N VAL A 25 2.84 7.00 2.02
CA VAL A 25 1.91 6.22 2.84
C VAL A 25 2.60 5.88 4.15
N LEU A 26 1.91 6.13 5.25
CA LEU A 26 2.35 5.82 6.60
C LEU A 26 1.69 4.51 7.04
N LEU A 27 2.48 3.51 7.41
CA LEU A 27 2.01 2.22 7.86
C LEU A 27 2.67 1.86 9.20
N TYR A 28 1.91 1.85 10.29
CA TYR A 28 2.41 1.45 11.59
C TYR A 28 2.15 -0.04 11.82
N VAL A 29 3.22 -0.83 11.83
CA VAL A 29 3.16 -2.28 11.98
C VAL A 29 3.54 -2.64 13.42
N ILE A 30 2.65 -3.37 14.09
CA ILE A 30 2.84 -3.82 15.48
C ILE A 30 3.53 -5.18 15.50
N SER A 31 3.12 -6.08 14.62
CA SER A 31 3.57 -7.46 14.62
C SER A 31 3.63 -8.03 13.21
N LEU A 32 4.72 -8.75 12.93
CA LEU A 32 4.94 -9.60 11.77
C LEU A 32 5.55 -10.89 12.30
N ASP A 33 4.96 -12.04 11.99
CA ASP A 33 5.58 -13.33 12.32
C ASP A 33 6.79 -13.55 11.39
N PRO A 34 8.02 -13.69 11.92
CA PRO A 34 9.21 -13.92 11.10
C PRO A 34 9.18 -15.27 10.35
N ALA A 35 8.35 -16.23 10.77
CA ALA A 35 8.18 -17.50 10.07
C ALA A 35 7.33 -17.39 8.80
N LEU A 36 6.58 -16.29 8.64
CA LEU A 36 5.81 -16.02 7.43
C LEU A 36 6.68 -15.26 6.42
N ALA A 37 6.93 -15.89 5.28
CA ALA A 37 7.52 -15.18 4.15
C ALA A 37 6.57 -14.07 3.66
N SER A 38 7.06 -12.83 3.66
CA SER A 38 6.34 -11.64 3.18
C SER A 38 4.90 -11.51 3.72
N PRO A 39 4.70 -11.33 5.05
CA PRO A 39 3.36 -11.34 5.66
C PRO A 39 2.44 -10.26 5.08
N ILE A 40 3.02 -9.11 4.71
CA ILE A 40 2.39 -8.06 3.89
C ILE A 40 3.02 -8.14 2.50
N THR A 41 2.20 -8.44 1.49
CA THR A 41 2.66 -8.69 0.12
C THR A 41 2.68 -7.42 -0.72
N SER A 42 1.73 -6.51 -0.51
CA SER A 42 1.74 -5.20 -1.13
C SER A 42 1.03 -4.15 -0.29
N VAL A 43 1.38 -2.88 -0.54
CA VAL A 43 0.61 -1.73 -0.09
C VAL A 43 0.36 -0.88 -1.32
N SER A 44 -0.89 -0.50 -1.53
CA SER A 44 -1.33 0.27 -2.69
C SER A 44 -2.13 1.48 -2.26
N LEU A 45 -1.87 2.62 -2.89
CA LEU A 45 -2.70 3.81 -2.80
C LEU A 45 -3.92 3.61 -3.70
N LEU A 46 -5.12 3.78 -3.15
CA LEU A 46 -6.36 3.72 -3.93
C LEU A 46 -6.68 5.12 -4.42
N VAL A 47 -6.76 5.28 -5.73
CA VAL A 47 -7.03 6.57 -6.37
C VAL A 47 -8.24 6.50 -7.29
N ARG A 48 -8.93 7.62 -7.46
CA ARG A 48 -10.08 7.78 -8.34
C ARG A 48 -9.85 8.99 -9.22
N ALA A 49 -9.86 8.78 -10.54
CA ALA A 49 -9.76 9.86 -11.50
C ALA A 49 -11.00 10.77 -11.43
N GLN A 50 -10.83 12.06 -11.75
CA GLN A 50 -11.93 13.01 -11.80
C GLN A 50 -13.01 12.52 -12.77
N GLY A 51 -14.27 12.53 -12.32
CA GLY A 51 -15.41 12.05 -13.12
C GLY A 51 -15.52 10.53 -13.26
N SER A 52 -14.58 9.75 -12.72
CA SER A 52 -14.66 8.29 -12.68
C SER A 52 -15.24 7.80 -11.37
N VAL A 53 -16.00 6.69 -11.43
CA VAL A 53 -16.41 5.91 -10.25
C VAL A 53 -15.44 4.75 -9.95
N VAL A 54 -14.57 4.43 -10.91
CA VAL A 54 -13.61 3.32 -10.81
C VAL A 54 -12.43 3.74 -9.96
N THR A 55 -12.06 2.88 -9.02
CA THR A 55 -10.89 3.06 -8.15
C THR A 55 -9.74 2.20 -8.67
N VAL A 56 -8.57 2.82 -8.83
CA VAL A 56 -7.34 2.18 -9.30
C VAL A 56 -6.38 2.03 -8.12
N ALA A 57 -5.75 0.85 -8.00
CA ALA A 57 -4.71 0.60 -7.02
C ALA A 57 -3.33 0.94 -7.61
N VAL A 58 -2.64 1.89 -6.99
CA VAL A 58 -1.29 2.31 -7.36
C VAL A 58 -0.32 1.74 -6.33
N PRO A 59 0.53 0.76 -6.68
CA PRO A 59 1.42 0.13 -5.71
C PRO A 59 2.44 1.16 -5.17
N VAL A 60 2.63 1.19 -3.84
CA VAL A 60 3.67 1.99 -3.16
C VAL A 60 4.73 1.09 -2.50
N TYR A 61 4.37 -0.17 -2.28
CA TYR A 61 5.23 -1.22 -1.75
C TYR A 61 4.81 -2.57 -2.36
N LEU A 62 5.81 -3.36 -2.74
CA LEU A 62 5.68 -4.75 -3.14
C LEU A 62 6.74 -5.53 -2.36
N ALA A 63 6.35 -6.62 -1.71
CA ALA A 63 7.31 -7.51 -1.07
C ALA A 63 8.15 -8.19 -2.15
N SER A 64 9.47 -8.22 -1.96
CA SER A 64 10.35 -8.99 -2.85
C SER A 64 10.16 -10.47 -2.55
N ASN A 65 9.61 -11.20 -3.51
CA ASN A 65 9.80 -12.65 -3.57
C ASN A 65 11.25 -12.84 -4.04
N GLY A 66 12.09 -13.52 -3.26
CA GLY A 66 13.53 -13.63 -3.50
C GLY A 66 13.89 -13.77 -4.99
N GLY A 67 14.68 -12.83 -5.50
CA GLY A 67 15.23 -12.86 -6.86
C GLY A 67 14.85 -11.66 -7.71
N ASN A 68 15.77 -10.68 -7.79
CA ASN A 68 15.88 -9.67 -8.84
C ASN A 68 14.94 -8.44 -8.81
N SER A 69 14.61 -7.91 -7.63
CA SER A 69 14.27 -6.48 -7.51
C SER A 69 15.33 -5.82 -6.63
N THR A 70 16.09 -4.88 -7.20
CA THR A 70 17.22 -4.17 -6.57
C THR A 70 16.82 -3.25 -5.40
N THR A 71 15.56 -3.25 -4.99
CA THR A 71 15.08 -2.57 -3.79
C THR A 71 14.33 -3.56 -2.90
N THR A 72 15.06 -4.36 -2.12
CA THR A 72 14.51 -5.13 -1.01
C THR A 72 13.97 -4.14 0.04
N ARG A 73 12.73 -3.67 -0.13
CA ARG A 73 12.05 -2.91 0.92
C ARG A 73 11.52 -3.92 1.92
N SER A 74 12.20 -4.05 3.05
CA SER A 74 11.67 -4.77 4.22
C SER A 74 10.86 -3.79 5.07
N LEU A 75 9.77 -4.27 5.68
CA LEU A 75 9.01 -3.48 6.65
C LEU A 75 9.66 -3.64 8.02
N ALA A 76 9.95 -2.52 8.68
CA ALA A 76 10.37 -2.51 10.07
C ALA A 76 9.19 -2.86 10.98
N CYS A 77 9.43 -3.66 12.02
CA CYS A 77 8.41 -4.12 12.95
C CYS A 77 9.03 -4.39 14.35
N PRO A 78 8.46 -3.83 15.45
CA PRO A 78 7.39 -2.84 15.49
C PRO A 78 7.90 -1.46 15.09
N ALA A 79 7.31 -0.82 14.08
CA ALA A 79 7.73 0.52 13.64
C ALA A 79 6.72 1.23 12.73
N LEU A 80 6.92 2.55 12.61
CA LEU A 80 6.31 3.36 11.56
C LEU A 80 7.10 3.23 10.25
N ASN A 81 6.48 2.65 9.24
CA ASN A 81 7.03 2.54 7.90
C ASN A 81 6.54 3.71 7.04
N ARG A 82 7.48 4.44 6.43
CA ARG A 82 7.21 5.55 5.51
C ARG A 82 7.44 5.09 4.08
N LEU A 83 6.37 4.79 3.36
CA LEU A 83 6.39 4.25 2.00
C LEU A 83 6.27 5.42 1.01
N ALA A 84 7.40 5.86 0.46
CA ALA A 84 7.43 6.99 -0.47
C ALA A 84 6.62 6.71 -1.74
N VAL A 85 5.77 7.67 -2.13
CA VAL A 85 5.03 7.64 -3.40
C VAL A 85 5.95 8.20 -4.48
N ASN A 86 6.70 7.33 -5.16
CA ASN A 86 7.60 7.76 -6.24
C ASN A 86 6.87 7.75 -7.59
N SER A 87 6.67 8.95 -8.15
CA SER A 87 5.98 9.16 -9.43
C SER A 87 6.63 8.46 -10.63
N SER A 88 7.94 8.20 -10.57
CA SER A 88 8.71 7.75 -11.73
C SER A 88 8.85 6.23 -11.85
N THR A 89 8.76 5.48 -10.75
CA THR A 89 9.16 4.05 -10.74
C THR A 89 8.02 3.10 -10.37
N LEU A 90 6.98 3.54 -9.64
CA LEU A 90 5.86 2.67 -9.27
C LEU A 90 4.53 3.04 -9.93
N VAL A 91 4.29 4.32 -10.22
CA VAL A 91 3.03 4.80 -10.84
C VAL A 91 2.89 4.30 -12.28
N ILE A 92 3.99 4.27 -13.04
CA ILE A 92 3.98 4.00 -14.49
C ILE A 92 3.96 2.49 -14.81
N ALA A 93 4.64 1.66 -14.01
CA ALA A 93 4.83 0.25 -14.34
C ALA A 93 3.71 -0.69 -13.81
N GLY A 94 3.04 -0.34 -12.71
CA GLY A 94 2.13 -1.25 -12.01
C GLY A 94 0.63 -0.96 -12.16
N SER A 95 0.25 0.28 -12.49
CA SER A 95 -1.16 0.73 -12.44
C SER A 95 -1.79 1.04 -13.81
N GLY A 96 -0.99 1.11 -14.87
CA GLY A 96 -1.42 1.60 -16.19
C GLY A 96 -1.82 3.09 -16.21
N LEU A 97 -1.61 3.80 -15.10
CA LEU A 97 -2.04 5.18 -14.94
C LEU A 97 -0.87 6.14 -15.21
N GLY A 98 -1.04 7.06 -16.16
CA GLY A 98 -0.03 8.08 -16.45
C GLY A 98 0.19 9.02 -15.27
N LEU A 99 1.40 9.59 -15.14
CA LEU A 99 1.76 10.47 -14.03
C LEU A 99 0.82 11.69 -13.88
N ALA A 100 0.47 12.33 -15.00
CA ALA A 100 -0.46 13.46 -14.99
C ALA A 100 -1.85 13.06 -14.44
N SER A 101 -2.37 11.91 -14.90
CA SER A 101 -3.62 11.35 -14.42
C SER A 101 -3.56 10.99 -12.93
N PHE A 102 -2.42 10.49 -12.45
CA PHE A 102 -2.22 10.16 -11.03
C PHE A 102 -2.27 11.41 -10.17
N ARG A 103 -1.53 12.45 -10.57
CA ARG A 103 -1.47 13.73 -9.85
C ARG A 103 -2.84 14.39 -9.73
N ALA A 104 -3.68 14.27 -10.76
CA ALA A 104 -5.05 14.81 -10.78
C ALA A 104 -6.09 13.91 -10.10
N SER A 105 -5.75 12.65 -9.76
CA SER A 105 -6.69 11.73 -9.13
C SER A 105 -6.81 11.98 -7.64
N THR A 106 -8.03 11.83 -7.11
CA THR A 106 -8.31 11.87 -5.68
C THR A 106 -7.87 10.57 -5.03
N VAL A 107 -7.18 10.66 -3.90
CA VAL A 107 -6.80 9.52 -3.08
C VAL A 107 -7.97 9.18 -2.15
N VAL A 108 -8.51 7.98 -2.31
CA VAL A 108 -9.71 7.52 -1.60
C VAL A 108 -9.38 6.53 -0.47
N GLY A 109 -8.18 5.96 -0.47
CA GLY A 109 -7.77 5.04 0.58
C GLY A 109 -6.40 4.44 0.35
N VAL A 110 -6.04 3.50 1.21
CA VAL A 110 -4.87 2.63 1.09
C VAL A 110 -5.32 1.19 1.29
N ARG A 111 -4.89 0.31 0.40
CA ARG A 111 -5.08 -1.13 0.49
C ARG A 111 -3.78 -1.79 0.95
N VAL A 112 -3.86 -2.68 1.91
CA VAL A 112 -2.76 -3.54 2.36
C VAL A 112 -3.16 -4.97 2.04
N ASP A 113 -2.41 -5.62 1.17
CA ASP A 113 -2.57 -7.04 0.85
C ASP A 113 -1.65 -7.86 1.75
N VAL A 114 -2.17 -8.96 2.28
CA VAL A 114 -1.42 -9.88 3.15
C VAL A 114 -1.24 -11.22 2.46
N THR A 115 -0.26 -11.99 2.92
CA THR A 115 0.03 -13.31 2.37
C THR A 115 -1.17 -14.25 2.46
N SER A 116 -1.28 -15.14 1.48
CA SER A 116 -2.26 -16.23 1.47
C SER A 116 -1.81 -17.44 2.29
N ALA A 117 -0.57 -17.43 2.80
CA ALA A 117 -0.04 -18.50 3.63
C ALA A 117 -0.94 -18.74 4.86
N ALA A 118 -1.22 -20.02 5.11
CA ALA A 118 -1.95 -20.42 6.30
C ALA A 118 -1.06 -20.24 7.54
N VAL A 119 -1.68 -19.82 8.64
CA VAL A 119 -1.05 -19.71 9.94
C VAL A 119 -1.74 -20.66 10.91
N ALA A 120 -1.01 -21.17 11.88
CA ALA A 120 -1.60 -22.02 12.91
C ALA A 120 -2.48 -21.19 13.87
N ASN A 121 -2.07 -19.95 14.16
CA ASN A 121 -2.68 -19.12 15.20
C ASN A 121 -2.98 -17.70 14.68
N LYS A 122 -4.03 -17.06 15.19
CA LYS A 122 -4.39 -15.67 14.80
C LYS A 122 -3.29 -14.66 15.13
N GLN A 123 -2.50 -14.90 16.16
CA GLN A 123 -1.40 -14.05 16.61
C GLN A 123 -0.25 -13.96 15.59
N GLN A 124 -0.18 -14.92 14.66
CA GLN A 124 0.82 -14.94 13.59
C GLN A 124 0.41 -14.06 12.40
N LEU A 125 -0.84 -13.60 12.34
CA LEU A 125 -1.28 -12.68 11.30
C LEU A 125 -0.62 -11.31 11.49
N PRO A 126 -0.29 -10.60 10.39
CA PRO A 126 0.27 -9.27 10.46
C PRO A 126 -0.72 -8.31 11.15
N GLN A 127 -0.20 -7.48 12.06
CA GLN A 127 -0.99 -6.49 12.79
C GLN A 127 -0.56 -5.09 12.41
N VAL A 128 -1.51 -4.32 11.87
CA VAL A 128 -1.35 -2.91 11.50
C VAL A 128 -2.18 -2.06 12.45
N ALA A 129 -1.54 -1.17 13.21
CA ALA A 129 -2.27 -0.29 14.14
C ALA A 129 -2.89 0.92 13.42
N ALA A 130 -2.18 1.45 12.44
CA ALA A 130 -2.54 2.71 11.80
C ALA A 130 -2.07 2.75 10.35
N ILE A 131 -2.91 3.35 9.51
CA ILE A 131 -2.63 3.67 8.13
C ILE A 131 -2.95 5.15 7.94
N GLY A 132 -2.02 5.89 7.35
CA GLY A 132 -2.17 7.32 7.12
C GLY A 132 -1.48 7.80 5.86
N LEU A 133 -1.67 9.07 5.54
CA LEU A 133 -1.00 9.75 4.44
C LEU A 133 -0.12 10.86 4.99
N GLN A 134 1.10 10.94 4.48
CA GLN A 134 1.91 12.14 4.60
C GLN A 134 1.63 13.02 3.40
N LEU A 135 1.20 14.25 3.67
CA LEU A 135 0.95 15.26 2.66
C LEU A 135 2.19 16.16 2.51
N ALA A 136 2.44 16.60 1.28
CA ALA A 136 3.35 17.69 0.96
C ALA A 136 2.63 19.04 0.96
#